data_AF-A0A7R9HRP8-F1
#
_entry.id   AF-A0A7R9HRP8-F1
#
_cell.length_a   1.000
_cell.length_b   1.000
_cell.length_c   1.000
_cell.angle_alpha   90.00
_cell.angle_beta   90.00
_cell.angle_gamma   90.00
#
_symmetry.space_group_name_H-M   'P 1'
#
loop_
_entity.id
_entity.type
_entity.pdbx_description
1 polymer ?
#
loop_
_entity_poly.entity_id
_entity_poly.type
_entity_poly.pdbx_seq_one_letter_code
_entity_poly.pdbx_strand_id
1 'polypeptide(L)'
;MLVIENFLSEDEELSLFKEVEPYMDKLHYEFDHWDDAIHGFRETERLKWNENNMKILKRVRKVAFPSGASQLSLVHVLDLAEKGYIKPHVDSVRFCGNTITGLSLLSDSVMRLVHEKKKENIIDVLLRRRSLYIM
;
A
#
# COMPACT_ATOMS: atom_id res chain seq x y z
N MET A 1 9.42 -8.82 7.52
CA MET A 1 9.09 -7.49 6.97
C MET A 1 10.34 -6.64 6.93
N LEU A 2 10.53 -5.90 5.84
CA LEU A 2 11.58 -4.90 5.63
C LEU A 2 10.91 -3.54 5.35
N VAL A 3 11.47 -2.45 5.89
CA VAL A 3 11.07 -1.07 5.57
C VAL A 3 12.27 -0.33 5.01
N ILE A 4 12.08 0.33 3.87
CA ILE A 4 13.06 1.19 3.23
C ILE A 4 12.56 2.63 3.36
N GLU A 5 13.16 3.36 4.29
CA GLU A 5 12.87 4.76 4.55
C GLU A 5 13.27 5.65 3.36
N ASN A 6 12.52 6.72 3.12
CA ASN A 6 12.79 7.68 2.04
C ASN A 6 12.99 7.01 0.66
N PHE A 7 12.27 5.93 0.39
CA PHE A 7 12.32 5.23 -0.90
C PHE A 7 11.87 6.12 -2.06
N LEU A 8 10.93 7.02 -1.79
CA LEU A 8 10.50 8.08 -2.70
C LEU A 8 11.21 9.40 -2.34
N SER A 9 11.61 10.16 -3.36
CA SER A 9 11.81 11.60 -3.20
C SER A 9 10.48 12.33 -3.01
N GLU A 10 10.52 13.60 -2.59
CA GLU A 10 9.33 14.43 -2.49
C GLU A 10 8.65 14.63 -3.85
N ASP A 11 9.43 14.81 -4.93
CA ASP A 11 8.90 14.92 -6.29
C ASP A 11 8.24 13.64 -6.79
N GLU A 12 8.79 12.48 -6.42
CA GLU A 12 8.24 11.17 -6.78
C GLU A 12 6.90 10.91 -6.07
N GLU A 13 6.83 11.22 -4.78
CA GLU A 13 5.57 11.18 -4.03
C GLU A 13 4.54 12.14 -4.63
N LEU A 14 4.93 13.38 -4.91
CA LEU A 14 4.04 14.37 -5.51
C LEU A 14 3.53 13.95 -6.90
N SER A 15 4.38 13.31 -7.71
CA SER A 15 3.99 12.77 -9.01
C SER A 15 2.97 11.63 -8.89
N LEU A 16 3.13 10.72 -7.93
CA LEU A 16 2.15 9.68 -7.66
C LEU A 16 0.82 10.28 -7.22
N PHE A 17 0.85 11.19 -6.24
CA PHE A 17 -0.33 11.87 -5.73
C PHE A 17 -1.09 12.62 -6.84
N LYS A 18 -0.41 13.46 -7.63
CA LYS A 18 -1.04 14.22 -8.72
C LYS A 18 -1.67 13.34 -9.80
N GLU A 19 -1.16 12.13 -10.03
CA GLU A 19 -1.75 11.22 -11.01
C GLU A 19 -3.01 10.52 -10.49
N VAL A 20 -3.05 10.17 -9.20
CA VAL A 20 -4.19 9.43 -8.62
C VAL A 20 -5.30 10.36 -8.13
N GLU A 21 -4.95 11.50 -7.55
CA GLU A 21 -5.89 12.37 -6.84
C GLU A 21 -7.08 12.84 -7.69
N PRO A 22 -6.94 13.23 -8.98
CA PRO A 22 -8.09 13.68 -9.77
C PRO A 22 -9.21 12.64 -9.94
N TYR A 23 -8.87 11.35 -9.77
CA TYR A 23 -9.84 10.27 -9.74
C TYR A 23 -10.33 9.99 -8.31
N MET A 24 -9.39 9.88 -7.36
CA MET A 24 -9.68 9.56 -5.96
C MET A 24 -10.59 10.61 -5.31
N ASP A 25 -10.40 11.89 -5.61
CA ASP A 25 -11.19 13.01 -5.07
C ASP A 25 -12.70 12.92 -5.40
N LYS A 26 -13.05 12.17 -6.45
CA LYS A 26 -14.44 11.95 -6.86
C LYS A 26 -15.10 10.77 -6.15
N LEU A 27 -14.32 9.94 -5.46
CA LEU A 27 -14.84 8.80 -4.71
C LEU A 27 -15.25 9.25 -3.31
N HIS A 28 -16.33 8.65 -2.81
CA HIS A 28 -16.75 8.83 -1.43
C HIS A 28 -15.97 7.88 -0.53
N TYR A 29 -15.69 8.33 0.70
CA TYR A 29 -15.16 7.44 1.73
C TYR A 29 -16.23 6.44 2.16
N GLU A 30 -15.84 5.17 2.18
CA GLU A 30 -16.63 4.03 2.60
C GLU A 30 -16.33 3.71 4.07
N PHE A 31 -17.40 3.51 4.84
CA PHE A 31 -17.34 3.17 6.27
C PHE A 31 -18.03 1.84 6.59
N ASP A 32 -18.90 1.36 5.71
CA ASP A 32 -19.63 0.11 5.85
C ASP A 32 -19.27 -0.80 4.65
N HIS A 33 -18.31 -1.71 4.84
CA HIS A 33 -17.91 -2.69 3.82
C HIS A 33 -18.16 -4.12 4.33
N TRP A 34 -18.50 -5.03 3.42
CA TRP A 34 -19.04 -6.36 3.76
C TRP A 34 -18.05 -7.28 4.49
N ASP A 35 -16.75 -7.10 4.29
CA ASP A 35 -15.68 -7.83 4.96
C ASP A 35 -15.12 -7.10 6.20
N ASP A 36 -15.59 -5.86 6.42
CA ASP A 36 -15.32 -5.03 7.60
C ASP A 36 -13.82 -4.78 7.88
N ALA A 37 -12.94 -5.07 6.92
CA ALA A 37 -11.49 -5.05 7.11
C ALA A 37 -10.90 -3.63 7.07
N ILE A 38 -11.47 -2.73 6.27
CA ILE A 38 -10.99 -1.36 6.08
C ILE A 38 -12.12 -0.37 6.36
N HIS A 39 -11.80 0.71 7.09
CA HIS A 39 -12.75 1.71 7.57
C HIS A 39 -12.30 3.10 7.15
N GLY A 40 -13.22 3.93 6.65
CA GLY A 40 -12.94 5.31 6.26
C GLY A 40 -11.95 5.36 5.11
N PHE A 41 -12.21 4.60 4.05
CA PHE A 41 -11.31 4.46 2.90
C PHE A 41 -12.00 4.75 1.57
N ARG A 42 -11.21 5.05 0.56
CA ARG A 42 -11.62 5.02 -0.85
C ARG A 42 -10.51 4.34 -1.63
N GLU A 43 -10.84 3.60 -2.68
CA GLU A 43 -9.83 2.80 -3.38
C GLU A 43 -10.08 2.69 -4.89
N THR A 44 -9.02 2.32 -5.60
CA THR A 44 -9.08 2.00 -7.01
C THR A 44 -7.97 1.03 -7.40
N GLU A 45 -8.13 0.37 -8.54
CA GLU A 45 -7.10 -0.44 -9.16
C GLU A 45 -6.65 0.22 -10.48
N ARG A 46 -5.33 0.40 -10.67
CA ARG A 46 -4.79 1.11 -11.83
C ARG A 46 -3.77 0.27 -12.59
N LEU A 47 -4.03 0.13 -13.89
CA LEU A 47 -3.10 -0.51 -14.83
C LEU A 47 -2.12 0.49 -15.46
N LYS A 48 -2.62 1.67 -15.83
CA LYS A 48 -1.87 2.67 -16.60
C LYS A 48 -1.36 3.76 -15.67
N TRP A 49 -0.08 4.05 -15.81
CA TRP A 49 0.65 5.07 -15.08
C TRP A 49 1.46 5.91 -16.06
N ASN A 50 1.69 7.18 -15.73
CA ASN A 50 2.55 8.05 -16.51
C ASN A 50 4.01 7.54 -16.50
N GLU A 51 4.85 8.07 -17.39
CA GLU A 51 6.22 7.58 -17.56
C GLU A 51 7.08 7.70 -16.30
N ASN A 52 6.89 8.75 -15.50
CA ASN A 52 7.63 8.96 -14.26
C ASN A 52 7.21 7.95 -13.19
N ASN A 53 5.92 7.78 -12.98
CA ASN A 53 5.38 6.85 -12.00
C ASN A 53 5.63 5.39 -12.40
N MET A 54 5.65 5.09 -13.71
CA MET A 54 6.07 3.78 -14.20
C MET A 54 7.53 3.45 -13.85
N LYS A 55 8.44 4.43 -13.81
CA LYS A 55 9.83 4.22 -13.35
C LYS A 55 9.87 3.89 -11.86
N ILE A 56 9.06 4.56 -11.05
CA ILE A 56 8.92 4.28 -9.61
C ILE A 56 8.42 2.85 -9.40
N LEU A 57 7.32 2.47 -10.06
CA LEU A 57 6.76 1.12 -9.95
C LEU A 57 7.75 0.04 -10.42
N LYS A 58 8.50 0.28 -11.50
CA LYS A 58 9.59 -0.62 -11.90
C LYS A 58 10.67 -0.74 -10.84
N ARG A 59 11.02 0.35 -10.15
CA ARG A 59 12.00 0.34 -9.05
C ARG A 59 11.48 -0.46 -7.86
N VAL A 60 10.22 -0.27 -7.46
CA VAL A 60 9.55 -1.08 -6.43
C VAL A 60 9.63 -2.56 -6.81
N ARG A 61 9.22 -2.89 -8.03
CA ARG A 61 9.19 -4.27 -8.53
C ARG A 61 10.57 -4.94 -8.48
N LYS A 62 11.62 -4.21 -8.86
CA LYS A 62 13.01 -4.70 -8.85
C LYS A 62 13.53 -4.94 -7.43
N VAL A 63 13.10 -4.15 -6.46
CA VAL A 63 13.56 -4.24 -5.06
C VAL A 63 12.78 -5.30 -4.27
N ALA A 64 11.47 -5.38 -4.48
CA ALA A 64 10.58 -6.20 -3.67
C ALA A 64 10.44 -7.64 -4.18
N PHE A 65 10.53 -7.88 -5.49
CA PHE A 65 10.23 -9.19 -6.08
C PHE A 65 11.45 -9.85 -6.72
N PRO A 66 11.58 -11.18 -6.63
CA PRO A 66 12.56 -11.92 -7.41
C PRO A 66 12.40 -11.70 -8.92
N SER A 67 13.51 -11.80 -9.65
CA SER A 67 13.47 -11.74 -11.12
C SER A 67 12.56 -12.83 -11.69
N GLY A 68 11.63 -12.45 -12.56
CA GLY A 68 10.67 -13.37 -13.19
C GLY A 68 9.45 -13.74 -12.32
N ALA A 69 9.31 -13.20 -11.12
CA ALA A 69 8.10 -13.39 -10.32
C ALA A 69 6.87 -12.81 -11.04
N SER A 70 5.79 -13.60 -11.12
CA SER A 70 4.50 -13.13 -11.61
C SER A 70 3.95 -12.07 -10.64
N GLN A 71 3.44 -10.97 -11.21
CA GLN A 71 2.87 -9.86 -10.46
C GLN A 71 1.49 -9.54 -11.02
N LEU A 72 0.60 -9.07 -10.15
CA LEU A 72 -0.66 -8.50 -10.60
C LEU A 72 -0.38 -7.31 -11.52
N SER A 73 -1.15 -7.22 -12.61
CA SER A 73 -1.01 -6.15 -13.58
C SER A 73 -1.54 -4.82 -13.03
N LEU A 74 -2.61 -4.90 -12.23
CA LEU A 74 -3.22 -3.79 -11.53
C LEU A 74 -2.45 -3.47 -10.25
N VAL A 75 -2.24 -2.17 -10.02
CA VAL A 75 -1.74 -1.63 -8.75
C VAL A 75 -2.92 -1.09 -7.96
N HIS A 76 -3.11 -1.62 -6.76
CA HIS A 76 -4.11 -1.13 -5.82
C HIS A 76 -3.66 0.20 -5.22
N VAL A 77 -4.56 1.17 -5.19
CA VAL A 77 -4.37 2.48 -4.57
C VAL A 77 -5.45 2.62 -3.51
N LEU A 78 -5.01 2.69 -2.26
CA LEU A 78 -5.86 2.86 -1.09
C LEU A 78 -5.60 4.23 -0.48
N ASP A 79 -6.66 4.99 -0.25
CA ASP A 79 -6.62 6.25 0.46
C ASP A 79 -7.45 6.14 1.74
N LEU A 80 -6.85 6.54 2.86
CA LEU A 80 -7.45 6.48 4.19
C LEU A 80 -7.71 7.90 4.67
N ALA A 81 -8.95 8.13 5.14
CA ALA A 81 -9.28 9.35 5.86
C ALA A 81 -8.42 9.49 7.12
N GLU A 82 -8.36 10.68 7.71
CA GLU A 82 -7.61 10.94 8.95
C GLU A 82 -7.96 9.97 10.10
N LYS A 83 -9.23 9.55 10.17
CA LYS A 83 -9.73 8.57 11.15
C LYS A 83 -9.93 7.17 10.56
N GLY A 84 -9.54 6.97 9.30
CA GLY A 84 -9.59 5.69 8.63
C GLY A 84 -8.53 4.73 9.18
N TYR A 85 -8.83 3.44 9.14
CA TYR A 85 -7.94 2.41 9.66
C TYR A 85 -8.20 1.06 9.02
N ILE A 86 -7.23 0.16 9.16
CA ILE A 86 -7.30 -1.21 8.67
C ILE A 86 -7.31 -2.15 9.88
N LYS A 87 -8.34 -2.98 9.99
CA LYS A 87 -8.45 -4.02 11.02
C LYS A 87 -7.46 -5.16 10.75
N PRO A 88 -7.10 -5.96 11.79
CA PRO A 88 -6.24 -7.11 11.60
C PRO A 88 -6.85 -8.11 10.60
N HIS A 89 -6.13 -8.37 9.52
CA HIS A 89 -6.52 -9.34 8.49
C HIS A 89 -5.27 -9.97 7.86
N VAL A 90 -5.49 -11.03 7.08
CA VAL A 90 -4.47 -11.65 6.25
C VAL A 90 -4.99 -11.61 4.82
N ASP A 91 -4.21 -11.04 3.91
CA ASP A 91 -4.51 -11.01 2.49
C ASP A 91 -4.86 -12.41 1.96
N SER A 92 -5.80 -12.46 1.02
CA SER A 92 -6.25 -13.72 0.45
C SER A 92 -5.12 -14.42 -0.32
N VAL A 93 -4.75 -15.62 0.12
CA VAL A 93 -3.78 -16.50 -0.58
C VAL A 93 -4.19 -16.87 -2.00
N ARG A 94 -5.45 -16.63 -2.38
CA ARG A 94 -5.94 -16.87 -3.75
C ARG A 94 -5.58 -15.74 -4.70
N PHE A 95 -5.39 -14.53 -4.18
CA PHE A 95 -5.22 -13.31 -4.97
C PHE A 95 -3.86 -12.64 -4.73
N CYS A 96 -3.26 -12.84 -3.56
CA CYS A 96 -1.93 -12.36 -3.22
C CYS A 96 -0.90 -13.49 -3.34
N GLY A 97 0.28 -13.14 -3.89
CA GLY A 97 1.44 -14.04 -3.95
C GLY A 97 2.14 -14.16 -2.60
N ASN A 98 3.40 -14.58 -2.63
CA ASN A 98 4.25 -14.70 -1.43
C ASN A 98 4.94 -13.39 -1.01
N THR A 99 4.60 -12.26 -1.64
CA THR A 99 5.18 -10.95 -1.32
C THR A 99 4.13 -9.87 -1.47
N ILE A 100 4.02 -9.03 -0.44
CA ILE A 100 3.20 -7.80 -0.47
C ILE A 100 4.16 -6.62 -0.29
N THR A 101 4.00 -5.60 -1.12
CA THR A 101 4.79 -4.38 -0.99
C THR A 101 3.93 -3.16 -1.21
N GLY A 102 4.11 -2.13 -0.38
CA GLY A 102 3.33 -0.91 -0.43
C GLY A 102 4.19 0.32 -0.21
N LEU A 103 3.86 1.39 -0.93
CA LEU A 103 4.41 2.72 -0.73
C LEU A 103 3.51 3.49 0.24
N SER A 104 4.09 4.13 1.24
CA SER A 104 3.37 5.02 2.15
C SER A 104 3.54 6.47 1.70
N LEU A 105 2.43 7.19 1.53
CA LEU A 105 2.40 8.58 1.06
C LEU A 105 1.65 9.47 2.08
N LEU A 106 1.80 10.78 1.96
CA LEU A 106 1.10 11.85 2.70
C LEU A 106 1.37 11.93 4.21
N SER A 107 1.10 10.86 4.96
CA SER A 107 1.22 10.81 6.43
C SER A 107 1.89 9.53 6.91
N ASP A 108 2.47 9.60 8.11
CA ASP A 108 3.05 8.44 8.78
C ASP A 108 1.94 7.52 9.33
N SER A 109 2.18 6.21 9.36
CA SER A 109 1.26 5.23 9.95
C SER A 109 2.03 4.13 10.70
N VAL A 110 1.32 3.34 11.50
CA VAL A 110 1.88 2.16 12.18
C VAL A 110 1.18 0.91 11.66
N MET A 111 1.95 -0.02 11.13
CA MET A 111 1.50 -1.36 10.80
C MET A 111 1.82 -2.30 11.96
N ARG A 112 0.79 -2.92 12.54
CA ARG A 112 0.93 -3.93 13.58
C ARG A 112 0.78 -5.32 12.98
N LEU A 113 1.83 -6.13 13.12
CA LEU A 113 1.82 -7.54 12.76
C LEU A 113 1.64 -8.40 14.02
N VAL A 114 0.63 -9.27 14.01
CA VAL A 114 0.35 -10.22 15.10
C VAL A 114 0.38 -11.63 14.54
N HIS A 115 1.16 -12.52 15.15
CA HIS A 115 1.19 -13.91 14.70
C HIS A 115 -0.18 -14.58 14.91
N GLU A 116 -0.72 -15.23 13.87
CA GLU A 116 -2.09 -15.75 13.89
C GLU A 116 -2.36 -16.69 15.07
N LYS A 117 -1.42 -17.57 15.41
CA LYS A 117 -1.56 -18.57 16.50
C LYS A 117 -0.94 -18.18 17.83
N LYS A 118 -0.07 -17.17 17.85
CA LYS A 118 0.75 -16.78 19.02
C LYS A 118 0.52 -15.30 19.22
N LYS A 119 -0.63 -14.94 19.78
CA LYS A 119 -1.12 -13.55 19.82
C LYS A 119 -0.23 -12.62 20.65
N GLU A 120 0.64 -13.18 21.47
CA GLU A 120 1.70 -12.51 22.21
C GLU A 120 2.86 -12.03 21.33
N ASN A 121 3.04 -12.63 20.14
CA ASN A 121 4.06 -12.21 19.19
C ASN A 121 3.52 -11.04 18.36
N ILE A 122 3.90 -9.83 18.77
CA ILE A 122 3.46 -8.57 18.20
C ILE A 122 4.68 -7.78 17.73
N ILE A 123 4.61 -7.22 16.53
CA ILE A 123 5.61 -6.29 15.99
C ILE A 123 4.87 -5.05 15.50
N ASP A 124 5.27 -3.88 16.01
CA ASP A 124 4.82 -2.59 15.51
C ASP A 124 5.89 -2.00 14.60
N VAL A 125 5.48 -1.64 13.38
CA VAL A 125 6.36 -1.11 12.35
C VAL A 125 5.89 0.29 11.97
N LEU A 126 6.76 1.28 12.18
CA LEU A 126 6.52 2.64 11.71
C LEU A 126 6.71 2.69 10.19
N LEU A 127 5.66 3.10 9.49
CA LEU A 127 5.66 3.36 8.06
C LEU A 127 5.64 4.87 7.86
N ARG A 128 6.82 5.47 7.76
CA ARG A 128 6.90 6.91 7.50
C ARG A 128 6.44 7.22 6.08
N ARG A 129 5.93 8.43 5.89
CA ARG A 129 5.71 9.04 4.59
C ARG A 129 6.95 8.85 3.71
N ARG A 130 6.73 8.44 2.44
CA ARG A 130 7.74 8.10 1.42
C ARG A 130 8.49 6.77 1.63
N SER A 131 8.09 5.94 2.59
CA SER A 131 8.69 4.61 2.79
C SER A 131 8.13 3.56 1.83
N LEU A 132 8.91 2.50 1.61
CA LEU A 132 8.48 1.25 0.98
C LEU A 132 8.55 0.14 2.03
N TYR A 133 7.45 -0.58 2.24
CA TYR A 133 7.49 -1.82 3.01
C TYR A 133 7.43 -3.06 2.11
N ILE A 134 8.04 -4.15 2.56
CA ILE A 134 8.04 -5.45 1.89
C ILE A 134 7.77 -6.52 2.95
N MET A 135 6.71 -7.31 2.74
CA MET A 135 6.31 -8.44 3.58
C MET A 135 6.44 -9.75 2.82
#